data_AF-A9JQJ4-F1
#
_entry.id   AF-A9JQJ4-F1
#
_cell.length_a   1.000
_cell.length_b   1.000
_cell.length_c   1.000
_cell.angle_alpha   90.00
_cell.angle_beta   90.00
_cell.angle_gamma   90.00
#
_symmetry.space_group_name_H-M   'P 1'
#
loop_
_entity.id
_entity.type
_entity.pdbx_description
1 polymer ?
#
loop_
_entity_poly.entity_id
_entity_poly.type
_entity_poly.pdbx_seq_one_letter_code
_entity_poly.pdbx_strand_id
1 'polypeptide(L)'
;MAEGKDLSQFQRVVIDQDLCISCGACVAVCPWQALELDENAKARLIWEKCYDDFSCVAACPVKCIYKVSEAPEDAKKKPNWYRLGRQLSPDEQKILQSWKAKYGIQVDPLPPS
;
A
#
# COMPACT_ATOMS: atom_id res chain seq x y z
N MET A 1 -18.37 2.19 17.22
CA MET A 1 -18.21 3.22 16.17
C MET A 1 -17.09 2.77 15.25
N ALA A 2 -17.43 2.08 14.15
CA ALA A 2 -16.51 1.70 13.07
C ALA A 2 -17.40 1.37 11.86
N GLU A 3 -17.89 2.42 11.22
CA GLU A 3 -18.79 2.33 10.08
C GLU A 3 -18.13 1.57 8.92
N GLY A 4 -18.93 0.75 8.23
CA GLY A 4 -18.54 0.01 7.05
C GLY A 4 -17.96 0.95 5.99
N LYS A 5 -16.67 0.80 5.71
CA LYS A 5 -15.97 1.60 4.71
C LYS A 5 -15.86 0.82 3.42
N ASP A 6 -16.33 1.43 2.34
CA ASP A 6 -16.26 0.86 1.01
C ASP A 6 -14.83 0.96 0.46
N LEU A 7 -14.09 -0.17 0.54
CA LEU A 7 -12.70 -0.25 0.10
C LEU A 7 -12.53 -0.17 -1.43
N SER A 8 -13.64 -0.15 -2.18
CA SER A 8 -13.69 -0.28 -3.64
C SER A 8 -13.36 1.03 -4.39
N GLN A 9 -13.53 2.16 -3.72
CA GLN A 9 -13.26 3.48 -4.28
C GLN A 9 -11.78 3.90 -4.20
N PHE A 10 -10.99 3.25 -3.35
CA PHE A 10 -9.61 3.68 -3.07
C PHE A 10 -8.60 3.02 -4.01
N GLN A 11 -7.77 3.85 -4.66
CA GLN A 11 -6.74 3.37 -5.58
C GLN A 11 -5.43 2.96 -4.88
N ARG A 12 -5.08 3.60 -3.74
CA ARG A 12 -3.89 3.27 -2.94
C ARG A 12 -2.58 3.55 -3.68
N VAL A 13 -1.45 3.22 -3.06
CA VAL A 13 -0.10 3.51 -3.56
C VAL A 13 0.72 2.24 -3.73
N VAL A 14 1.73 2.30 -4.59
CA VAL A 14 2.75 1.28 -4.79
C VAL A 14 4.06 1.84 -4.25
N ILE A 15 4.79 1.02 -3.51
CA ILE A 15 6.08 1.40 -2.91
C ILE A 15 7.17 0.59 -3.57
N ASP A 16 8.16 1.28 -4.12
CA ASP A 16 9.37 0.66 -4.62
C ASP A 16 10.37 0.47 -3.46
N GLN A 17 10.53 -0.77 -3.01
CA GLN A 17 11.44 -1.11 -1.91
C GLN A 17 12.93 -1.00 -2.29
N ASP A 18 13.27 -1.07 -3.58
CA ASP A 18 14.66 -0.88 -4.04
C ASP A 18 15.08 0.58 -3.81
N LEU A 19 14.23 1.51 -4.22
CA LEU A 19 14.50 2.96 -4.08
C LEU A 19 14.30 3.47 -2.64
N CYS A 20 13.58 2.73 -1.81
CA CYS A 20 13.29 3.14 -0.44
C CYS A 20 14.57 3.19 0.41
N ILE A 21 14.92 4.40 0.86
CA ILE A 21 16.06 4.66 1.77
C ILE A 21 15.69 4.57 3.25
N SER A 22 14.54 3.96 3.59
CA SER A 22 14.16 3.69 4.98
C SER A 22 14.03 4.93 5.88
N CYS A 23 13.75 6.11 5.29
CA CYS A 23 13.69 7.37 6.03
C CYS A 23 12.47 7.52 6.98
N GLY A 24 11.43 6.71 6.83
CA GLY A 24 10.23 6.76 7.68
C GLY A 24 9.29 7.96 7.47
N ALA A 25 9.62 8.91 6.58
CA ALA A 25 8.80 10.11 6.35
C ALA A 25 7.35 9.79 5.96
N CYS A 26 7.17 8.75 5.13
CA CYS A 26 5.85 8.31 4.67
C CYS A 26 4.96 7.75 5.81
N VAL A 27 5.56 7.14 6.84
CA VAL A 27 4.86 6.65 8.03
C VAL A 27 4.44 7.81 8.90
N ALA A 28 5.33 8.78 9.12
CA ALA A 28 5.08 9.95 9.95
C ALA A 28 3.99 10.87 9.38
N VAL A 29 3.92 11.02 8.06
CA VAL A 29 2.92 11.89 7.42
C VAL A 29 1.54 11.24 7.30
N CYS A 30 1.43 9.91 7.41
CA CYS A 30 0.18 9.21 7.12
C CYS A 30 -0.77 9.27 8.34
N PRO A 31 -1.90 10.00 8.26
CA PRO A 31 -2.81 10.12 9.40
C PRO A 31 -3.52 8.80 9.74
N TRP A 32 -3.63 7.90 8.75
CA TRP A 32 -4.30 6.61 8.87
C TRP A 32 -3.39 5.48 9.34
N GLN A 33 -2.10 5.77 9.56
CA GLN A 33 -1.08 4.78 9.87
C GLN A 33 -1.16 3.59 8.91
N ALA A 34 -1.36 3.89 7.63
CA ALA A 34 -1.46 2.91 6.57
C ALA A 34 -0.10 2.45 6.08
N LEU A 35 0.98 3.03 6.56
CA LEU A 35 2.34 2.72 6.18
C LEU A 35 3.11 2.30 7.42
N GLU A 36 3.97 1.30 7.27
CA GLU A 36 4.85 0.81 8.31
C GLU A 36 6.24 0.51 7.74
N LEU A 37 7.25 0.44 8.61
CA LEU A 37 8.57 -0.05 8.24
C LEU A 37 8.67 -1.52 8.62
N ASP A 38 9.15 -2.31 7.68
CA ASP A 38 9.43 -3.73 7.90
C ASP A 38 10.71 -3.98 8.71
N GLU A 39 10.96 -5.25 9.06
CA GLU A 39 12.23 -5.82 9.52
C GLU A 39 13.44 -5.32 8.72
N ASN A 40 13.30 -5.17 7.40
CA ASN A 40 14.35 -4.65 6.51
C ASN A 40 14.42 -3.11 6.48
N ALA A 41 13.72 -2.44 7.40
CA ALA A 41 13.48 -1.01 7.43
C ALA A 41 12.83 -0.46 6.14
N LYS A 42 12.26 -1.31 5.28
CA LYS A 42 11.61 -0.89 4.04
C LYS A 42 10.16 -0.51 4.28
N ALA A 43 9.71 0.55 3.63
CA ALA A 43 8.32 0.96 3.74
C ALA A 43 7.39 -0.10 3.15
N ARG A 44 6.30 -0.39 3.87
CA ARG A 44 5.21 -1.28 3.49
C ARG A 44 3.88 -0.59 3.67
N LEU A 45 2.98 -0.82 2.73
CA LEU A 45 1.60 -0.35 2.80
C LEU A 45 0.70 -1.41 3.46
N ILE A 46 -0.14 -0.99 4.38
CA ILE A 46 -1.27 -1.74 4.91
C ILE A 46 -2.47 -1.42 4.03
N TRP A 47 -2.81 -2.33 3.12
CA TRP A 47 -3.76 -2.08 2.02
C TRP A 47 -5.16 -1.64 2.50
N GLU A 48 -5.63 -2.21 3.60
CA GLU A 48 -6.95 -1.91 4.18
C GLU A 48 -7.02 -0.56 4.91
N LYS A 49 -5.87 0.00 5.32
CA LYS A 49 -5.80 1.27 6.04
C LYS A 49 -5.55 2.46 5.12
N CYS A 50 -5.26 2.21 3.84
CA CYS A 50 -4.93 3.25 2.89
C CYS A 50 -6.18 3.89 2.28
N TYR A 51 -6.42 5.15 2.62
CA TYR A 51 -7.51 6.00 2.12
C TYR A 51 -7.04 6.98 1.05
N ASP A 52 -6.15 6.53 0.15
CA ASP A 52 -5.73 7.28 -1.05
C ASP A 52 -5.40 8.78 -0.84
N ASP A 53 -4.90 9.14 0.34
CA ASP A 53 -4.60 10.52 0.72
C ASP A 53 -3.35 11.08 0.01
N PHE A 54 -2.51 10.20 -0.53
CA PHE A 54 -1.27 10.49 -1.27
C PHE A 54 -0.24 11.38 -0.56
N SER A 55 -0.44 11.75 0.71
CA SER A 55 0.57 12.49 1.50
C SER A 55 1.92 11.78 1.54
N CYS A 56 1.93 10.44 1.51
CA CYS A 56 3.15 9.65 1.44
C CYS A 56 3.94 9.85 0.13
N VAL A 57 3.25 10.06 -1.00
CA VAL A 57 3.88 10.34 -2.30
C VAL A 57 4.61 11.67 -2.25
N ALA A 58 3.96 12.70 -1.69
CA ALA A 58 4.52 14.04 -1.56
C ALA A 58 5.66 14.10 -0.53
N ALA A 59 5.55 13.37 0.57
CA ALA A 59 6.56 13.35 1.64
C ALA A 59 7.82 12.55 1.28
N CYS A 60 7.78 11.69 0.26
CA CYS A 60 8.90 10.82 -0.08
C CYS A 60 10.02 11.60 -0.80
N PRO A 61 11.20 11.77 -0.19
CA PRO A 61 12.29 12.56 -0.80
C PRO A 61 12.90 11.87 -2.03
N VAL A 62 12.90 10.53 -2.05
CA VAL A 62 13.43 9.70 -3.15
C VAL A 62 12.36 9.33 -4.18
N LYS A 63 11.12 9.81 -3.99
CA LYS A 63 9.97 9.51 -4.86
C LYS A 63 9.78 8.01 -5.13
N CYS A 64 10.02 7.16 -4.14
CA CYS A 64 9.85 5.71 -4.26
C CYS A 64 8.39 5.26 -4.09
N ILE A 65 7.45 6.18 -3.87
CA ILE A 65 6.03 5.87 -3.66
C ILE A 65 5.24 6.51 -4.80
N TYR A 66 4.44 5.71 -5.49
CA TYR A 66 3.67 6.10 -6.65
C TYR A 66 2.19 5.80 -6.44
N LYS A 67 1.29 6.57 -7.07
CA LYS A 67 -0.11 6.15 -7.16
C LYS A 67 -0.17 4.86 -7.97
N VAL A 68 -1.02 3.91 -7.59
CA VAL A 68 -1.09 2.61 -8.30
C VAL A 68 -1.36 2.74 -9.82
N SER A 69 -2.08 3.81 -10.18
CA SER A 69 -2.43 4.20 -11.54
C SER A 69 -1.22 4.71 -12.34
N GLU A 70 -0.26 5.34 -11.68
CA GLU A 70 0.94 5.97 -12.27
C GLU A 70 2.23 5.17 -11.98
N ALA A 71 2.13 4.11 -11.19
CA ALA A 71 3.27 3.32 -10.75
C ALA A 71 3.93 2.57 -11.92
N PRO A 72 5.28 2.51 -11.95
CA PRO A 72 6.00 1.71 -12.95
C PRO A 72 5.68 0.22 -12.76
N GLU A 73 5.68 -0.53 -13.88
CA GLU A 73 5.44 -1.97 -13.85
C GLU A 73 6.44 -2.73 -12.98
N ASP A 74 7.68 -2.23 -12.89
CA ASP A 74 8.72 -2.81 -12.04
C ASP A 74 8.28 -2.82 -10.57
N ALA A 75 7.86 -1.66 -10.04
CA ALA A 75 7.39 -1.55 -8.66
C ALA A 75 6.13 -2.39 -8.40
N LYS A 76 5.24 -2.56 -9.39
CA LYS A 76 4.05 -3.43 -9.27
C LYS A 76 4.39 -4.92 -9.20
N LYS A 77 5.51 -5.33 -9.79
CA LYS A 77 6.00 -6.72 -9.82
C LYS A 77 6.83 -7.07 -8.58
N LYS A 78 7.33 -6.07 -7.84
CA LYS A 78 8.10 -6.33 -6.61
C LYS A 78 7.20 -6.97 -5.55
N PRO A 79 7.66 -7.98 -4.80
CA PRO A 79 6.93 -8.49 -3.65
C PRO A 79 7.10 -7.56 -2.44
N ASN A 80 6.38 -7.84 -1.34
CA ASN A 80 6.60 -7.27 -0.01
C ASN A 80 6.39 -5.75 0.18
N TRP A 81 5.96 -5.00 -0.82
CA TRP A 81 5.66 -3.57 -0.66
C TRP A 81 4.33 -3.28 0.05
N TYR A 82 3.46 -4.29 0.19
CA TYR A 82 2.23 -4.17 0.96
C TYR A 82 1.86 -5.47 1.67
N ARG A 83 1.01 -5.32 2.68
CA ARG A 83 0.44 -6.42 3.46
C ARG A 83 -0.99 -6.14 3.87
N LEU A 84 -1.62 -7.15 4.43
CA LEU A 84 -2.89 -7.02 5.15
C LEU A 84 -2.61 -6.91 6.65
N GLY A 85 -3.29 -5.97 7.31
CA GLY A 85 -3.18 -5.77 8.75
C GLY A 85 -4.11 -6.70 9.53
N ARG A 86 -5.20 -7.14 8.90
CA ARG A 86 -6.15 -8.13 9.42
C ARG A 86 -6.64 -9.05 8.30
N GLN A 87 -7.36 -10.09 8.69
CA GLN A 87 -8.07 -10.94 7.74
C GLN A 87 -9.25 -10.16 7.12
N LEU A 88 -9.21 -10.00 5.80
CA LEU A 88 -10.27 -9.36 5.02
C LEU A 88 -11.50 -10.27 4.93
N SER A 89 -12.69 -9.66 5.01
CA SER A 89 -13.96 -10.34 4.76
C SER A 89 -14.08 -10.76 3.29
N PRO A 90 -14.97 -11.71 2.93
CA PRO A 90 -15.12 -12.19 1.56
C PRO A 90 -15.33 -11.07 0.53
N ASP A 91 -16.07 -10.02 0.89
CA ASP A 91 -16.32 -8.89 0.01
C ASP A 91 -15.10 -7.97 -0.14
N GLU A 92 -14.34 -7.76 0.94
CA GLU A 92 -13.08 -7.01 0.90
C GLU A 92 -12.01 -7.77 0.09
N GLN A 93 -11.99 -9.10 0.17
CA GLN A 93 -11.15 -9.95 -0.66
C GLN A 93 -11.51 -9.81 -2.15
N LYS A 94 -12.80 -9.77 -2.52
CA LYS A 94 -13.22 -9.49 -3.90
C LYS A 94 -12.76 -8.13 -4.37
N ILE A 95 -12.83 -7.10 -3.52
CA ILE A 95 -12.34 -5.76 -3.83
C ILE A 95 -10.83 -5.78 -4.07
N LEU A 96 -10.06 -6.44 -3.19
CA LEU A 96 -8.62 -6.60 -3.35
C LEU A 96 -8.29 -7.29 -4.68
N GLN A 97 -8.97 -8.40 -5.00
CA GLN A 97 -8.77 -9.12 -6.26
C GLN A 97 -9.11 -8.25 -7.48
N SER A 98 -10.20 -7.49 -7.39
CA SER A 98 -10.63 -6.56 -8.45
C SER A 98 -9.63 -5.43 -8.63
N TRP A 99 -9.11 -4.88 -7.53
CA TRP A 99 -8.07 -3.85 -7.55
C TRP A 99 -6.77 -4.39 -8.15
N LYS A 100 -6.34 -5.61 -7.77
CA LYS A 100 -5.16 -6.26 -8.36
C LYS A 100 -5.33 -6.43 -9.85
N ALA A 101 -6.46 -6.98 -10.28
CA ALA A 101 -6.77 -7.19 -11.70
C ALA A 101 -6.84 -5.87 -12.46
N LYS A 102 -7.46 -4.84 -11.88
CA LYS A 102 -7.59 -3.50 -12.46
C LYS A 102 -6.23 -2.83 -12.71
N TYR A 103 -5.31 -2.94 -11.77
CA TYR A 103 -4.01 -2.25 -11.84
C TYR A 103 -2.85 -3.14 -12.28
N GLY A 104 -3.11 -4.42 -12.56
CA GLY A 104 -2.10 -5.40 -12.96
C GLY A 104 -1.12 -5.76 -11.85
N ILE A 105 -1.56 -5.76 -10.59
CA ILE A 105 -0.72 -6.11 -9.45
C ILE A 105 -0.53 -7.63 -9.44
N GLN A 106 0.68 -8.08 -9.78
CA GLN A 106 1.01 -9.52 -9.87
C GLN A 106 1.43 -10.14 -8.54
N VAL A 107 1.66 -9.33 -7.51
CA VAL A 107 2.20 -9.80 -6.24
C VAL A 107 1.15 -10.00 -5.17
N ASP A 108 1.39 -10.99 -4.30
CA ASP A 108 0.50 -11.31 -3.20
C ASP A 108 0.79 -10.50 -1.94
N PRO A 109 -0.27 -10.10 -1.19
CA PRO A 109 -0.08 -9.44 0.08
C PRO A 109 0.59 -10.39 1.05
N LEU A 110 1.50 -9.85 1.86
CA LEU A 110 2.06 -10.59 2.98
C LEU A 110 0.95 -10.97 3.98
N PRO A 111 1.00 -12.20 4.54
CA PRO A 111 0.08 -12.61 5.58
C PRO A 111 0.25 -11.73 6.83
N PRO A 112 -0.82 -11.52 7.62
CA PRO A 112 -0.68 -10.93 8.94
C PRO A 112 0.07 -11.93 9.84
N SER A 113 1.28 -11.55 10.30
CA SER A 113 2.05 -12.29 11.31
C SER A 113 1.41 -12.23 12.69
#